data_AF-A0A0D3K2A1-F1
#
_entry.id   AF-A0A0D3K2A1-F1
#
_cell.length_a   1.000
_cell.length_b   1.000
_cell.length_c   1.000
_cell.angle_alpha   90.00
_cell.angle_beta   90.00
_cell.angle_gamma   90.00
#
_symmetry.space_group_name_H-M   'P 1'
#
loop_
_entity.id
_entity.type
_entity.pdbx_description
1 polymer ?
#
loop_
_entity_poly.entity_id
_entity_poly.type
_entity_poly.pdbx_seq_one_letter_code
_entity_poly.pdbx_strand_id
1 'polypeptide(L)'
;MMTLIAGGVFEQGAASALDHHLGYPVDWSAVTERCNGESGFICLKHIALLTTRVPDVFAAEYKHFYCKYNEPSCVKLLKLDILTAVATQATDAAPSRQRGAGPPDSSRPRPPPEQATVPEIVDEIAEYITEPDANVARAAVAAIGKLGVRVEQLLKLLEVKPRLSVQNVWEHVDIDHVSAEAIIAMKNLLRKFPDRIERFIGAVGAGLCATRPPDAKVALLWMVGEYGHAPYLLEPLIDNFPEETSQAAVRLELLAATVRLFFRRPAELQQMLGRLLDAAIADASFTDVHDRAMLYYRLLQLDPRAAGRPVRPQQAK
;
A
#
# COMPACT_ATOMS: atom_id res chain seq x y z
N MET A 1 22.64 -4.94 -22.18
CA MET A 1 21.97 -5.01 -20.85
C MET A 1 22.84 -5.62 -19.76
N MET A 2 23.48 -6.80 -19.94
CA MET A 2 24.33 -7.38 -18.87
C MET A 2 25.57 -6.53 -18.52
N THR A 3 26.06 -5.68 -19.43
CA THR A 3 27.17 -4.75 -19.18
C THR A 3 26.78 -3.50 -18.36
N LEU A 4 25.49 -3.18 -18.23
CA LEU A 4 24.99 -2.01 -17.47
C LEU A 4 25.02 -2.20 -15.94
N ILE A 5 25.17 -3.45 -15.47
CA ILE A 5 25.08 -3.78 -14.05
C ILE A 5 26.45 -3.67 -13.35
N ALA A 6 27.55 -3.61 -14.11
CA ALA A 6 28.92 -3.68 -13.58
C ALA A 6 29.63 -2.33 -13.36
N GLY A 7 29.11 -1.22 -13.89
CA GLY A 7 29.74 0.10 -13.79
C GLY A 7 28.92 1.04 -12.90
N GLY A 8 29.50 1.47 -11.78
CA GLY A 8 28.82 2.27 -10.76
C GLY A 8 28.37 3.67 -11.21
N VAL A 9 27.42 4.18 -10.41
CA VAL A 9 26.98 5.57 -10.26
C VAL A 9 26.18 6.16 -11.45
N PHE A 10 24.86 6.00 -11.38
CA PHE A 10 23.89 6.73 -12.21
C PHE A 10 23.65 8.14 -11.62
N GLU A 11 24.57 9.08 -11.85
CA GLU A 11 24.42 10.48 -11.38
C GLU A 11 23.60 11.38 -12.33
N GLN A 12 23.26 10.92 -13.54
CA GLN A 12 22.58 11.74 -14.58
C GLN A 12 21.30 11.11 -15.18
N GLY A 13 20.71 10.11 -14.53
CA GLY A 13 19.54 9.40 -15.04
C GLY A 13 19.90 8.37 -16.11
N ALA A 14 19.22 7.21 -16.11
CA ALA A 14 19.67 6.08 -16.91
C ALA A 14 19.40 6.22 -18.39
N ALA A 15 18.43 7.04 -18.80
CA ALA A 15 18.24 7.36 -20.22
C ALA A 15 19.47 8.08 -20.78
N SER A 16 20.04 9.06 -20.08
CA SER A 16 21.27 9.74 -20.54
C SER A 16 22.49 8.80 -20.55
N ALA A 17 22.58 7.88 -19.59
CA ALA A 17 23.65 6.88 -19.56
C ALA A 17 23.46 5.77 -20.62
N LEU A 18 22.21 5.38 -20.90
CA LEU A 18 21.85 4.45 -21.98
C LEU A 18 22.09 5.09 -23.35
N ASP A 19 21.70 6.34 -23.54
CA ASP A 19 21.96 7.10 -24.76
C ASP A 19 23.46 7.24 -25.03
N HIS A 20 24.25 7.52 -23.99
CA HIS A 20 25.70 7.61 -24.08
C HIS A 20 26.37 6.24 -24.35
N HIS A 21 25.84 5.14 -23.80
CA HIS A 21 26.38 3.80 -24.01
C HIS A 21 25.91 3.11 -25.30
N LEU A 22 24.71 3.44 -25.77
CA LEU A 22 24.13 2.88 -26.99
C LEU A 22 24.49 3.72 -28.22
N GLY A 23 24.86 4.99 -28.05
CA GLY A 23 25.24 5.89 -29.14
C GLY A 23 24.06 6.41 -29.97
N TYR A 24 22.84 6.17 -29.52
CA TYR A 24 21.60 6.66 -30.11
C TYR A 24 20.54 6.87 -29.02
N PRO A 25 19.67 7.89 -29.14
CA PRO A 25 18.60 8.12 -28.18
C PRO A 25 17.67 6.91 -28.13
N VAL A 26 17.34 6.43 -26.93
CA VAL A 26 16.34 5.38 -26.75
C VAL A 26 14.99 5.89 -27.27
N ASP A 27 14.45 5.23 -28.30
CA ASP A 27 13.12 5.50 -28.80
C ASP A 27 12.07 4.91 -27.83
N TRP A 28 11.72 5.71 -26.81
CA TRP A 28 10.71 5.34 -25.82
C TRP A 28 9.36 5.07 -26.46
N SER A 29 9.03 5.70 -27.59
CA SER A 29 7.78 5.43 -28.30
C SER A 29 7.78 4.02 -28.91
N ALA A 30 8.90 3.55 -29.46
CA ALA A 30 9.01 2.16 -29.91
C ALA A 30 8.94 1.16 -28.75
N VAL A 31 9.48 1.51 -27.58
CA VAL A 31 9.48 0.65 -26.39
C VAL A 31 8.08 0.57 -25.76
N THR A 32 7.35 1.67 -25.67
CA THR A 32 6.07 1.74 -24.94
C THR A 32 4.83 1.74 -25.84
N GLU A 33 4.90 2.20 -27.10
CA GLU A 33 3.74 2.21 -28.01
C GLU A 33 3.53 0.90 -28.75
N ARG A 34 4.57 0.05 -28.89
CA ARG A 34 4.45 -1.29 -29.49
C ARG A 34 4.16 -2.39 -28.46
N CYS A 35 3.66 -2.05 -27.27
CA CYS A 35 3.38 -3.00 -26.19
C CYS A 35 2.29 -4.04 -26.50
N ASN A 36 1.56 -3.91 -27.61
CA ASN A 36 0.61 -4.94 -28.07
C ASN A 36 1.29 -6.17 -28.70
N GLY A 37 2.61 -6.16 -28.88
CA GLY A 37 3.41 -7.31 -29.31
C GLY A 37 4.26 -7.90 -28.18
N GLU A 38 4.56 -9.20 -28.27
CA GLU A 38 5.33 -9.96 -27.26
C GLU A 38 6.66 -9.29 -26.88
N SER A 39 7.36 -8.70 -27.85
CA SER A 39 8.64 -8.02 -27.62
C SER A 39 8.51 -6.80 -26.70
N GLY A 40 7.43 -6.03 -26.82
CA GLY A 40 7.19 -4.86 -25.97
C GLY A 40 6.94 -5.26 -24.52
N PHE A 41 6.16 -6.33 -24.31
CA PHE A 41 5.91 -6.88 -22.97
C PHE A 41 7.20 -7.37 -22.29
N ILE A 42 8.09 -8.05 -23.02
CA ILE A 42 9.39 -8.52 -22.50
C ILE A 42 10.27 -7.32 -22.10
N CYS A 43 10.35 -6.29 -22.95
CA CYS A 43 11.07 -5.06 -22.62
C CYS A 43 10.53 -4.43 -21.34
N LEU A 44 9.21 -4.32 -21.22
CA LEU A 44 8.56 -3.75 -20.04
C LEU A 44 8.83 -4.56 -18.77
N LYS A 45 8.86 -5.90 -18.86
CA LYS A 45 9.28 -6.78 -17.74
C LYS A 45 10.72 -6.51 -17.30
N HIS A 46 11.64 -6.32 -18.23
CA HIS A 46 13.03 -5.96 -17.90
C HIS A 46 13.12 -4.58 -17.26
N ILE A 47 12.37 -3.60 -17.78
CA ILE A 47 12.28 -2.25 -17.18
C ILE A 47 11.77 -2.35 -15.74
N ALA A 48 10.67 -3.07 -15.51
CA ALA A 48 10.13 -3.31 -14.17
C ALA A 48 11.14 -3.99 -13.23
N LEU A 49 11.93 -4.95 -13.73
CA LEU A 49 12.99 -5.56 -12.93
C LEU A 49 14.09 -4.54 -12.58
N LEU A 50 14.50 -3.69 -13.53
CA LEU A 50 15.51 -2.66 -13.30
C LEU A 50 15.03 -1.65 -12.26
N THR A 51 13.76 -1.23 -12.28
CA THR A 51 13.22 -0.30 -11.27
C THR A 51 13.14 -0.91 -9.88
N THR A 52 13.06 -2.24 -9.73
CA THR A 52 13.21 -2.86 -8.40
C THR A 52 14.61 -2.75 -7.81
N ARG A 53 15.64 -2.64 -8.67
CA ARG A 53 17.05 -2.54 -8.27
C ARG A 53 17.52 -1.10 -8.14
N VAL A 54 17.06 -0.24 -9.04
CA VAL A 54 17.38 1.19 -9.08
C VAL A 54 16.05 1.95 -9.29
N PRO A 55 15.35 2.36 -8.22
CA PRO A 55 14.00 2.92 -8.32
C PRO A 55 13.89 4.17 -9.22
N ASP A 56 14.91 5.02 -9.22
CA ASP A 56 14.84 6.35 -9.86
C ASP A 56 15.38 6.34 -11.31
N VAL A 57 15.77 5.16 -11.79
CA VAL A 57 16.49 4.93 -13.05
C VAL A 57 15.74 5.50 -14.26
N PHE A 58 14.40 5.49 -14.23
CA PHE A 58 13.51 6.00 -15.29
C PHE A 58 12.56 7.10 -14.79
N ALA A 59 12.95 7.85 -13.75
CA ALA A 59 12.10 8.89 -13.17
C ALA A 59 11.84 10.07 -14.13
N ALA A 60 12.75 10.36 -15.06
CA ALA A 60 12.55 11.42 -16.05
C ALA A 60 11.57 11.02 -17.17
N GLU A 61 11.39 9.72 -17.39
CA GLU A 61 10.61 9.18 -18.50
C GLU A 61 9.22 8.67 -18.06
N TYR A 62 8.81 8.92 -16.82
CA TYR A 62 7.62 8.34 -16.19
C TYR A 62 6.35 8.43 -17.06
N LYS A 63 6.15 9.53 -17.78
CA LYS A 63 4.99 9.77 -18.67
C LYS A 63 4.84 8.71 -19.77
N HIS A 64 5.93 8.06 -20.19
CA HIS A 64 5.87 6.98 -21.19
C HIS A 64 5.26 5.69 -20.64
N PHE A 65 5.20 5.55 -19.31
CA PHE A 65 4.59 4.41 -18.64
C PHE A 65 3.12 4.65 -18.29
N TYR A 66 2.48 5.72 -18.78
CA TYR A 66 1.04 5.89 -18.63
C TYR A 66 0.30 4.82 -19.44
N CYS A 67 -0.77 4.30 -18.86
CA CYS A 67 -1.60 3.26 -19.46
C CYS A 67 -2.47 3.87 -20.55
N LYS A 68 -2.54 3.21 -21.71
CA LYS A 68 -3.49 3.57 -22.77
C LYS A 68 -4.76 2.73 -22.62
N TYR A 69 -5.90 3.27 -23.04
CA TYR A 69 -7.20 2.57 -22.91
C TYR A 69 -7.21 1.18 -23.57
N ASN A 70 -6.63 1.06 -24.77
CA ASN A 70 -6.61 -0.17 -25.57
C ASN A 70 -5.43 -1.12 -25.27
N GLU A 71 -4.75 -0.95 -24.12
CA GLU A 71 -3.66 -1.84 -23.71
C GLU A 71 -4.19 -3.07 -22.94
N PRO A 72 -3.59 -4.26 -23.14
CA PRO A 72 -3.90 -5.44 -22.35
C PRO A 72 -3.63 -5.21 -20.85
N SER A 73 -4.45 -5.79 -19.98
CA SER A 73 -4.33 -5.64 -18.53
C SER A 73 -2.96 -6.01 -17.97
N CYS A 74 -2.31 -7.03 -18.54
CA CYS A 74 -0.96 -7.44 -18.13
C CYS A 74 0.10 -6.34 -18.38
N VAL A 75 -0.07 -5.53 -19.42
CA VAL A 75 0.78 -4.36 -19.71
C VAL A 75 0.46 -3.24 -18.73
N LYS A 76 -0.83 -2.94 -18.50
CA LYS A 76 -1.27 -1.92 -17.54
C LYS A 76 -0.74 -2.19 -16.13
N LEU A 77 -0.78 -3.45 -15.67
CA LEU A 77 -0.25 -3.87 -14.37
C LEU A 77 1.26 -3.62 -14.25
N LEU A 78 2.04 -3.92 -15.29
CA LEU A 78 3.48 -3.65 -15.28
C LEU A 78 3.81 -2.16 -15.27
N LYS A 79 3.06 -1.38 -16.06
CA LYS A 79 3.17 0.08 -16.09
C LYS A 79 2.86 0.69 -14.72
N LEU A 80 1.80 0.23 -14.07
CA LEU A 80 1.47 0.58 -12.68
C LEU A 80 2.61 0.26 -11.72
N ASP A 81 3.22 -0.93 -11.80
CA ASP A 81 4.36 -1.29 -10.95
C ASP A 81 5.57 -0.39 -11.20
N ILE A 82 5.86 -0.05 -12.46
CA ILE A 82 6.95 0.86 -12.84
C ILE A 82 6.68 2.27 -12.30
N LEU A 83 5.50 2.84 -12.56
CA LEU A 83 5.09 4.15 -12.06
C LEU A 83 5.18 4.22 -10.53
N THR A 84 4.71 3.15 -9.87
CA THR A 84 4.84 3.00 -8.42
C THR A 84 6.30 2.96 -8.02
N ALA A 85 7.19 2.26 -8.72
CA ALA A 85 8.59 2.17 -8.35
C ALA A 85 9.31 3.51 -8.48
N VAL A 86 9.13 4.22 -9.60
CA VAL A 86 9.82 5.48 -9.94
C VAL A 86 9.32 6.71 -9.19
N ALA A 87 8.12 6.65 -8.60
CA ALA A 87 7.59 7.73 -7.75
C ALA A 87 8.29 7.79 -6.38
N THR A 88 9.56 8.22 -6.36
CA THR A 88 10.37 8.42 -5.15
C THR A 88 10.43 9.89 -4.75
N GLN A 89 10.99 10.17 -3.56
CA GLN A 89 10.95 11.48 -2.91
C GLN A 89 11.78 12.59 -3.60
N ALA A 90 12.34 12.33 -4.80
CA ALA A 90 12.91 13.40 -5.62
C ALA A 90 11.73 14.31 -6.06
N THR A 91 11.53 15.53 -5.57
CA THR A 91 12.45 16.56 -5.14
C THR A 91 11.69 17.67 -4.40
N ASP A 92 12.07 17.97 -3.15
CA ASP A 92 11.82 19.28 -2.50
C ASP A 92 12.98 20.26 -2.77
N ALA A 93 13.75 20.05 -3.85
CA ALA A 93 14.71 21.03 -4.34
C ALA A 93 13.95 22.16 -5.04
N ALA A 94 13.61 23.17 -4.24
CA ALA A 94 12.79 24.35 -4.50
C ALA A 94 13.26 25.26 -5.67
N PRO A 95 12.65 26.45 -5.79
CA PRO A 95 11.55 26.81 -6.67
C PRO A 95 12.05 27.42 -7.99
N SER A 96 11.23 27.36 -9.04
CA SER A 96 11.43 28.12 -10.28
C SER A 96 11.38 29.63 -9.97
N ARG A 97 12.53 30.23 -9.64
CA ARG A 97 12.73 31.68 -9.66
C ARG A 97 12.54 32.15 -11.10
N GLN A 98 11.38 32.74 -11.38
CA GLN A 98 11.16 33.55 -12.57
C GLN A 98 12.30 34.58 -12.66
N ARG A 99 13.16 34.44 -13.67
CA ARG A 99 14.11 35.48 -14.07
C ARG A 99 13.78 35.88 -15.51
N GLY A 100 13.58 37.18 -15.66
CA GLY A 100 13.12 37.95 -16.83
C GLY A 100 13.32 37.36 -18.22
N ALA A 101 12.29 37.54 -19.03
CA ALA A 101 12.28 37.33 -20.48
C ALA A 101 13.43 38.11 -21.16
N GLY A 102 14.39 37.38 -21.70
CA GLY A 102 15.37 37.84 -22.67
C GLY A 102 15.36 36.90 -23.89
N PRO A 103 15.79 37.37 -25.07
CA PRO A 103 15.60 36.67 -26.34
C PRO A 103 16.33 35.31 -26.40
N PRO A 104 15.89 34.39 -27.27
CA PRO A 104 16.35 33.00 -27.29
C PRO A 104 17.78 32.92 -27.84
N ASP A 105 18.74 32.57 -26.99
CA ASP A 105 20.11 32.24 -27.37
C ASP A 105 20.25 30.71 -27.45
N SER A 106 20.73 30.21 -28.59
CA SER A 106 20.94 28.79 -28.92
C SER A 106 22.02 28.10 -28.08
N SER A 107 22.70 28.83 -27.19
CA SER A 107 23.77 28.32 -26.33
C SER A 107 23.32 27.95 -24.91
N ARG A 108 22.02 28.06 -24.58
CA ARG A 108 21.53 27.67 -23.24
C ARG A 108 21.54 26.14 -23.05
N PRO A 109 22.04 25.64 -21.91
CA PRO A 109 21.86 24.23 -21.56
C PRO A 109 20.37 23.90 -21.55
N ARG A 110 19.99 22.75 -22.12
CA ARG A 110 18.61 22.24 -22.09
C ARG A 110 18.09 22.33 -20.66
N PRO A 111 16.82 22.74 -20.44
CA PRO A 111 16.23 22.64 -19.12
C PRO A 111 16.42 21.21 -18.61
N PRO A 112 16.74 21.02 -17.31
CA PRO A 112 16.87 19.68 -16.75
C PRO A 112 15.59 18.90 -17.06
N PRO A 113 15.69 17.59 -17.33
CA PRO A 113 14.53 16.76 -17.62
C PRO A 113 13.48 16.98 -16.53
N GLU A 114 12.23 17.14 -16.94
CA GLU A 114 11.08 17.32 -16.06
C GLU A 114 11.03 16.12 -15.10
N GLN A 115 11.54 16.31 -13.88
CA GLN A 115 11.67 15.22 -12.91
C GLN A 115 10.27 14.84 -12.41
N ALA A 116 10.02 13.54 -12.26
CA ALA A 116 8.73 13.02 -11.80
C ALA A 116 8.24 13.71 -10.52
N THR A 117 7.24 14.57 -10.64
CA THR A 117 6.54 15.10 -9.47
C THR A 117 5.63 13.99 -8.93
N VAL A 118 5.94 13.44 -7.75
CA VAL A 118 5.09 12.45 -7.03
C VAL A 118 3.57 12.72 -7.14
N PRO A 119 3.06 13.96 -6.94
CA PRO A 119 1.64 14.26 -7.12
C PRO A 119 1.10 13.94 -8.51
N GLU A 120 1.86 14.16 -9.59
CA GLU A 120 1.39 13.88 -10.95
C GLU A 120 1.24 12.38 -11.19
N ILE A 121 2.19 11.58 -10.71
CA ILE A 121 2.10 10.12 -10.81
C ILE A 121 0.91 9.61 -9.99
N VAL A 122 0.67 10.19 -8.82
CA VAL A 122 -0.49 9.80 -7.99
C VAL A 122 -1.80 10.22 -8.63
N ASP A 123 -1.88 11.43 -9.20
CA ASP A 123 -3.03 11.90 -9.97
C ASP A 123 -3.35 10.91 -11.11
N GLU A 124 -2.33 10.48 -11.87
CA GLU A 124 -2.49 9.50 -12.94
C GLU A 124 -2.93 8.12 -12.43
N ILE A 125 -2.27 7.58 -11.38
CA ILE A 125 -2.64 6.27 -10.82
C ILE A 125 -4.08 6.29 -10.27
N ALA A 126 -4.53 7.44 -9.74
CA ALA A 126 -5.89 7.58 -9.24
C ALA A 126 -6.95 7.45 -10.33
N GLU A 127 -6.67 7.83 -11.59
CA GLU A 127 -7.59 7.61 -12.71
C GLU A 127 -7.82 6.10 -12.94
N TYR A 128 -6.79 5.28 -12.74
CA TYR A 128 -6.86 3.82 -12.94
C TYR A 128 -7.66 3.06 -11.87
N ILE A 129 -8.06 3.72 -10.78
CA ILE A 129 -8.97 3.11 -9.79
C ILE A 129 -10.35 2.84 -10.39
N THR A 130 -10.74 3.66 -11.37
CA THR A 130 -12.05 3.56 -12.06
C THR A 130 -12.02 2.67 -13.30
N GLU A 131 -10.91 1.98 -13.57
CA GLU A 131 -10.79 1.05 -14.69
C GLU A 131 -11.78 -0.13 -14.55
N PRO A 132 -12.37 -0.61 -15.66
CA PRO A 132 -13.31 -1.73 -15.64
C PRO A 132 -12.67 -3.07 -15.24
N ASP A 133 -11.36 -3.23 -15.43
CA ASP A 133 -10.65 -4.42 -14.94
C ASP A 133 -10.36 -4.31 -13.45
N ALA A 134 -11.06 -5.12 -12.66
CA ALA A 134 -10.89 -5.24 -11.23
C ALA A 134 -9.44 -5.47 -10.77
N ASN A 135 -8.62 -6.17 -11.55
CA ASN A 135 -7.21 -6.40 -11.20
C ASN A 135 -6.39 -5.11 -11.30
N VAL A 136 -6.63 -4.31 -12.34
CA VAL A 136 -5.95 -3.04 -12.56
C VAL A 136 -6.39 -2.02 -11.50
N ALA A 137 -7.69 -1.92 -11.24
CA ALA A 137 -8.24 -1.06 -10.19
C ALA A 137 -7.65 -1.40 -8.80
N ARG A 138 -7.62 -2.69 -8.43
CA ARG A 138 -7.00 -3.16 -7.18
C ARG A 138 -5.51 -2.85 -7.11
N ALA A 139 -4.78 -3.05 -8.20
CA ALA A 139 -3.36 -2.73 -8.28
C ALA A 139 -3.10 -1.22 -8.14
N ALA A 140 -3.95 -0.37 -8.71
CA ALA A 140 -3.87 1.08 -8.58
C ALA A 140 -4.07 1.54 -7.13
N VAL A 141 -5.07 1.00 -6.43
CA VAL A 141 -5.27 1.28 -5.00
C VAL A 141 -4.09 0.81 -4.16
N ALA A 142 -3.57 -0.39 -4.43
CA ALA A 142 -2.39 -0.91 -3.76
C ALA A 142 -1.14 -0.06 -4.01
N ALA A 143 -0.97 0.46 -5.23
CA ALA A 143 0.10 1.39 -5.60
C ALA A 143 0.04 2.68 -4.79
N ILE A 144 -1.12 3.33 -4.71
CA ILE A 144 -1.32 4.52 -3.89
C ILE A 144 -1.05 4.24 -2.41
N GLY A 145 -1.53 3.10 -1.90
CA GLY A 145 -1.24 2.67 -0.53
C GLY A 145 0.27 2.52 -0.25
N LYS A 146 1.02 1.90 -1.17
CA LYS A 146 2.49 1.77 -1.09
C LYS A 146 3.17 3.15 -1.12
N LEU A 147 2.72 4.03 -2.01
CA LEU A 147 3.27 5.39 -2.13
C LEU A 147 3.01 6.24 -0.88
N GLY A 148 1.82 6.15 -0.29
CA GLY A 148 1.49 6.90 0.93
C GLY A 148 2.30 6.46 2.15
N VAL A 149 2.76 5.21 2.20
CA VAL A 149 3.71 4.75 3.23
C VAL A 149 5.14 5.25 2.92
N ARG A 150 5.53 5.27 1.64
CA ARG A 150 6.90 5.61 1.23
C ARG A 150 7.19 7.11 1.18
N VAL A 151 6.20 7.95 0.85
CA VAL A 151 6.36 9.41 0.67
C VAL A 151 5.53 10.15 1.72
N GLU A 152 6.18 10.68 2.76
CA GLU A 152 5.49 11.37 3.86
C GLU A 152 4.79 12.66 3.41
N GLN A 153 5.39 13.37 2.45
CA GLN A 153 4.80 14.58 1.85
C GLN A 153 3.51 14.28 1.09
N LEU A 154 3.33 13.06 0.58
CA LEU A 154 2.12 12.70 -0.15
C LEU A 154 0.90 12.84 0.75
N LEU A 155 0.99 12.50 2.03
CA LEU A 155 -0.13 12.68 2.96
C LEU A 155 -0.50 14.13 3.21
N LYS A 156 0.49 15.04 3.24
CA LYS A 156 0.20 16.48 3.29
C LYS A 156 -0.52 16.94 2.02
N LEU A 157 -0.14 16.41 0.85
CA LEU A 157 -0.78 16.73 -0.42
C LEU A 157 -2.20 16.13 -0.56
N LEU A 158 -2.39 14.89 -0.09
CA LEU A 158 -3.69 14.23 -0.01
C LEU A 158 -4.65 14.95 0.96
N GLU A 159 -4.14 15.70 1.95
CA GLU A 159 -4.98 16.55 2.81
C GLU A 159 -5.44 17.85 2.14
N VAL A 160 -4.66 18.39 1.20
CA VAL A 160 -4.90 19.72 0.60
C VAL A 160 -5.65 19.64 -0.74
N LYS A 161 -5.52 18.53 -1.49
CA LYS A 161 -6.25 18.32 -2.74
C LYS A 161 -7.55 17.52 -2.47
N PRO A 162 -8.75 18.14 -2.55
CA PRO A 162 -10.01 17.42 -2.34
C PRO A 162 -10.24 16.32 -3.39
N ARG A 163 -9.71 16.44 -4.62
CA ARG A 163 -9.87 15.40 -5.65
C ARG A 163 -9.07 14.11 -5.37
N LEU A 164 -7.97 14.23 -4.63
CA LEU A 164 -7.12 13.12 -4.22
C LEU A 164 -7.24 12.81 -2.72
N SER A 165 -8.20 13.44 -2.03
CA SER A 165 -8.30 13.23 -0.60
C SER A 165 -8.53 11.74 -0.36
N VAL A 166 -7.85 11.21 0.65
CA VAL A 166 -8.07 9.84 1.17
C VAL A 166 -9.55 9.65 1.56
N GLN A 167 -10.34 10.71 1.55
CA GLN A 167 -11.77 10.73 1.77
C GLN A 167 -12.56 10.55 0.46
N ASN A 168 -12.23 11.25 -0.63
CA ASN A 168 -13.03 11.22 -1.87
C ASN A 168 -12.75 10.03 -2.79
N VAL A 169 -11.51 9.52 -2.81
CA VAL A 169 -11.23 8.22 -3.47
C VAL A 169 -11.88 7.06 -2.69
N TRP A 170 -12.18 7.27 -1.41
CA TRP A 170 -12.77 6.26 -0.51
C TRP A 170 -14.30 6.35 -0.44
N GLU A 171 -14.91 7.53 -0.68
CA GLU A 171 -16.37 7.72 -0.79
C GLU A 171 -16.99 7.11 -2.06
N HIS A 172 -16.17 6.71 -3.04
CA HIS A 172 -16.62 6.01 -4.25
C HIS A 172 -16.28 4.51 -4.24
N VAL A 173 -15.87 3.96 -3.08
CA VAL A 173 -15.69 2.51 -2.87
C VAL A 173 -17.05 1.85 -2.61
N ASP A 174 -17.97 2.02 -3.56
CA ASP A 174 -19.23 1.26 -3.65
C ASP A 174 -19.06 0.08 -4.62
N ILE A 175 -17.82 -0.41 -4.73
CA ILE A 175 -17.43 -1.50 -5.62
C ILE A 175 -16.80 -2.59 -4.75
N ASP A 176 -17.60 -3.64 -4.48
CA ASP A 176 -17.29 -4.75 -3.56
C ASP A 176 -15.87 -5.34 -3.71
N HIS A 177 -15.29 -5.31 -4.92
CA HIS A 177 -13.97 -5.89 -5.19
C HIS A 177 -12.77 -4.95 -4.95
N VAL A 178 -12.96 -3.63 -4.96
CA VAL A 178 -11.87 -2.65 -4.69
C VAL A 178 -11.73 -2.38 -3.18
N SER A 179 -12.78 -2.71 -2.42
CA SER A 179 -12.85 -2.50 -0.98
C SER A 179 -11.71 -3.15 -0.19
N ALA A 180 -11.30 -4.37 -0.56
CA ALA A 180 -10.31 -5.13 0.20
C ALA A 180 -8.92 -4.48 0.18
N GLU A 181 -8.42 -4.14 -1.01
CA GLU A 181 -7.14 -3.47 -1.17
C GLU A 181 -7.15 -2.07 -0.55
N ALA A 182 -8.27 -1.35 -0.63
CA ALA A 182 -8.43 -0.05 0.02
C ALA A 182 -8.30 -0.15 1.55
N ILE A 183 -8.92 -1.17 2.15
CA ILE A 183 -8.84 -1.47 3.59
C ILE A 183 -7.40 -1.87 3.99
N ILE A 184 -6.72 -2.69 3.19
CA ILE A 184 -5.34 -3.11 3.46
C ILE A 184 -4.38 -1.92 3.34
N ALA A 185 -4.56 -1.07 2.32
CA ALA A 185 -3.82 0.17 2.16
C ALA A 185 -4.05 1.09 3.37
N MET A 186 -5.29 1.23 3.83
CA MET A 186 -5.65 1.99 5.02
C MET A 186 -4.91 1.49 6.27
N LYS A 187 -4.93 0.17 6.52
CA LYS A 187 -4.16 -0.45 7.60
C LYS A 187 -2.68 -0.06 7.55
N ASN A 188 -2.08 -0.13 6.36
CA ASN A 188 -0.66 0.15 6.19
C ASN A 188 -0.33 1.63 6.40
N LEU A 189 -1.21 2.55 5.98
CA LEU A 189 -1.07 3.98 6.25
C LEU A 189 -1.20 4.28 7.75
N LEU A 190 -2.21 3.72 8.42
CA LEU A 190 -2.44 3.92 9.85
C LEU A 190 -1.28 3.41 10.72
N ARG A 191 -0.62 2.31 10.31
CA ARG A 191 0.62 1.84 10.96
C ARG A 191 1.72 2.90 11.01
N LYS A 192 1.79 3.76 9.98
CA LYS A 192 2.78 4.85 9.92
C LYS A 192 2.24 6.16 10.53
N PHE A 193 0.93 6.39 10.46
CA PHE A 193 0.28 7.63 10.91
C PHE A 193 -0.91 7.33 11.86
N PRO A 194 -0.64 6.90 13.10
CA PRO A 194 -1.67 6.44 14.02
C PRO A 194 -2.65 7.55 14.43
N ASP A 195 -2.21 8.82 14.47
CA ASP A 195 -3.02 9.97 14.91
C ASP A 195 -4.22 10.27 14.00
N ARG A 196 -4.27 9.66 12.81
CA ARG A 196 -5.32 9.91 11.81
C ARG A 196 -6.52 8.97 11.91
N ILE A 197 -6.48 7.99 12.82
CA ILE A 197 -7.52 6.98 12.97
C ILE A 197 -8.91 7.59 13.16
N GLU A 198 -9.03 8.69 13.91
CA GLU A 198 -10.29 9.36 14.25
C GLU A 198 -11.15 9.69 13.01
N ARG A 199 -10.52 9.96 11.86
CA ARG A 199 -11.24 10.23 10.60
C ARG A 199 -11.87 8.97 9.97
N PHE A 200 -11.39 7.78 10.33
CA PHE A 200 -11.75 6.51 9.68
C PHE A 200 -12.52 5.55 10.58
N ILE A 201 -12.71 5.84 11.88
CA ILE A 201 -13.39 4.94 12.84
C ILE A 201 -14.76 4.49 12.34
N GLY A 202 -15.57 5.41 11.81
CA GLY A 202 -16.91 5.09 11.29
C GLY A 202 -16.86 4.11 10.11
N ALA A 203 -15.93 4.32 9.19
CA ALA A 203 -15.72 3.46 8.03
C ALA A 203 -15.20 2.06 8.43
N VAL A 204 -14.33 1.97 9.43
CA VAL A 204 -13.83 0.69 9.96
C VAL A 204 -14.97 -0.14 10.56
N GLY A 205 -15.86 0.49 11.34
CA GLY A 205 -17.01 -0.20 11.94
C GLY A 205 -18.00 -0.73 10.89
N ALA A 206 -18.41 0.12 9.93
CA ALA A 206 -19.28 -0.30 8.84
C ALA A 206 -18.63 -1.39 7.96
N GLY A 207 -17.34 -1.25 7.68
CA GLY A 207 -16.56 -2.20 6.89
C GLY A 207 -16.49 -3.59 7.52
N LEU A 208 -16.33 -3.69 8.86
CA LEU A 208 -16.21 -4.99 9.54
C LEU A 208 -17.47 -5.85 9.40
N CYS A 209 -18.65 -5.23 9.38
CA CYS A 209 -19.92 -5.93 9.22
C CYS A 209 -20.22 -6.30 7.76
N ALA A 210 -19.76 -5.51 6.79
CA ALA A 210 -20.11 -5.68 5.37
C ALA A 210 -19.08 -6.50 4.57
N THR A 211 -17.81 -6.47 4.97
CA THR A 211 -16.70 -7.01 4.18
C THR A 211 -16.67 -8.54 4.21
N ARG A 212 -16.63 -9.18 3.03
CA ARG A 212 -16.48 -10.64 2.90
C ARG A 212 -15.01 -11.11 2.76
N PRO A 213 -14.13 -10.42 2.01
CA PRO A 213 -12.76 -10.87 1.81
C PRO A 213 -11.98 -11.04 3.13
N PRO A 214 -11.28 -12.17 3.33
CA PRO A 214 -10.62 -12.48 4.60
C PRO A 214 -9.46 -11.54 4.91
N ASP A 215 -8.64 -11.17 3.92
CA ASP A 215 -7.50 -10.26 4.12
C ASP A 215 -7.94 -8.87 4.60
N ALA A 216 -9.10 -8.41 4.10
CA ALA A 216 -9.71 -7.16 4.49
C ALA A 216 -10.34 -7.24 5.89
N LYS A 217 -11.01 -8.35 6.23
CA LYS A 217 -11.47 -8.63 7.60
C LYS A 217 -10.33 -8.63 8.61
N VAL A 218 -9.22 -9.33 8.30
CA VAL A 218 -7.99 -9.31 9.13
C VAL A 218 -7.49 -7.88 9.31
N ALA A 219 -7.48 -7.08 8.24
CA ALA A 219 -7.03 -5.70 8.33
C ALA A 219 -7.95 -4.83 9.20
N LEU A 220 -9.27 -4.99 9.10
CA LEU A 220 -10.25 -4.29 9.94
C LEU A 220 -10.16 -4.72 11.41
N LEU A 221 -10.07 -6.02 11.69
CA LEU A 221 -9.87 -6.57 13.03
C LEU A 221 -8.57 -6.03 13.67
N TRP A 222 -7.50 -5.97 12.88
CA TRP A 222 -6.25 -5.37 13.34
C TRP A 222 -6.46 -3.90 13.75
N MET A 223 -7.16 -3.10 12.93
CA MET A 223 -7.42 -1.70 13.26
C MET A 223 -8.30 -1.54 14.51
N VAL A 224 -9.34 -2.35 14.67
CA VAL A 224 -10.19 -2.36 15.87
C VAL A 224 -9.36 -2.69 17.12
N GLY A 225 -8.55 -3.75 17.06
CA GLY A 225 -7.70 -4.16 18.18
C GLY A 225 -6.56 -3.19 18.49
N GLU A 226 -5.97 -2.55 17.47
CA GLU A 226 -4.82 -1.66 17.61
C GLU A 226 -5.20 -0.25 18.04
N TYR A 227 -6.40 0.24 17.73
CA TYR A 227 -6.84 1.59 18.12
C TYR A 227 -7.86 1.60 19.25
N GLY A 228 -8.38 0.43 19.64
CA GLY A 228 -9.13 0.31 20.88
C GLY A 228 -10.58 0.78 20.80
N HIS A 229 -11.11 0.98 19.60
CA HIS A 229 -12.45 1.52 19.38
C HIS A 229 -13.48 0.39 19.34
N ALA A 230 -14.62 0.63 20.01
CA ALA A 230 -15.85 -0.14 19.87
C ALA A 230 -15.74 -1.67 20.10
N PRO A 231 -15.53 -2.13 21.36
CA PRO A 231 -15.57 -3.55 21.73
C PRO A 231 -16.78 -4.34 21.23
N TYR A 232 -17.95 -3.69 21.23
CA TYR A 232 -19.22 -4.27 20.78
C TYR A 232 -19.17 -4.77 19.32
N LEU A 233 -18.26 -4.26 18.49
CA LEU A 233 -18.07 -4.74 17.12
C LEU A 233 -17.50 -6.16 17.06
N LEU A 234 -16.80 -6.61 18.10
CA LEU A 234 -16.22 -7.96 18.16
C LEU A 234 -17.24 -9.01 18.59
N GLU A 235 -18.28 -8.63 19.33
CA GLU A 235 -19.28 -9.56 19.87
C GLU A 235 -19.95 -10.45 18.80
N PRO A 236 -20.52 -9.92 17.70
CA PRO A 236 -21.11 -10.78 16.67
C PRO A 236 -20.10 -11.71 16.00
N LEU A 237 -18.82 -11.32 15.93
CA LEU A 237 -17.76 -12.15 15.35
C LEU A 237 -17.31 -13.27 16.31
N ILE A 238 -17.35 -13.02 17.62
CA ILE A 238 -17.07 -14.02 18.65
C ILE A 238 -18.22 -15.02 18.73
N ASP A 239 -19.47 -14.55 18.68
CA ASP A 239 -20.66 -15.39 18.71
C ASP A 239 -20.71 -16.32 17.48
N ASN A 240 -20.30 -15.80 16.33
CA ASN A 240 -20.22 -16.54 15.08
C ASN A 240 -18.91 -17.34 14.91
N PHE A 241 -17.99 -17.35 15.89
CA PHE A 241 -16.66 -17.96 15.76
C PHE A 241 -16.64 -19.40 15.20
N PRO A 242 -17.54 -20.32 15.60
CA PRO A 242 -17.55 -21.70 15.10
C PRO A 242 -17.98 -21.79 13.63
N GLU A 243 -18.98 -20.99 13.25
CA GLU A 243 -19.59 -20.98 11.91
C GLU A 243 -18.83 -20.10 10.93
N GLU A 244 -18.05 -19.14 11.42
CA GLU A 244 -17.14 -18.31 10.65
C GLU A 244 -16.12 -19.24 9.95
N THR A 245 -16.49 -19.68 8.74
CA THR A 245 -15.71 -20.57 7.85
C THR A 245 -14.49 -19.84 7.26
N SER A 246 -14.30 -18.58 7.67
CA SER A 246 -13.20 -17.70 7.31
C SER A 246 -11.89 -18.28 7.86
N GLN A 247 -11.01 -18.68 6.96
CA GLN A 247 -9.59 -19.05 7.11
C GLN A 247 -8.95 -18.76 8.48
N ALA A 248 -8.09 -19.67 8.96
CA ALA A 248 -7.34 -19.57 10.23
C ALA A 248 -6.79 -18.16 10.55
N ALA A 249 -6.35 -17.40 9.54
CA ALA A 249 -5.89 -16.03 9.68
C ALA A 249 -6.90 -15.08 10.36
N VAL A 250 -8.20 -15.16 10.02
CA VAL A 250 -9.25 -14.31 10.61
C VAL A 250 -9.45 -14.67 12.08
N ARG A 251 -9.50 -15.97 12.41
CA ARG A 251 -9.64 -16.46 13.80
C ARG A 251 -8.46 -16.05 14.67
N LEU A 252 -7.23 -16.19 14.15
CA LEU A 252 -6.02 -15.75 14.82
C LEU A 252 -6.03 -14.24 15.07
N GLU A 253 -6.45 -13.44 14.08
CA GLU A 253 -6.50 -12.00 14.22
C GLU A 253 -7.61 -11.56 15.18
N LEU A 254 -8.78 -12.20 15.18
CA LEU A 254 -9.86 -11.94 16.14
C LEU A 254 -9.38 -12.20 17.57
N LEU A 255 -8.69 -13.32 17.79
CA LEU A 255 -8.08 -13.65 19.08
C LEU A 255 -7.05 -12.60 19.49
N ALA A 256 -6.14 -12.21 18.60
CA ALA A 256 -5.14 -11.17 18.86
C ALA A 256 -5.77 -9.79 19.13
N ALA A 257 -6.79 -9.40 18.36
CA ALA A 257 -7.50 -8.13 18.51
C ALA A 257 -8.24 -8.06 19.85
N THR A 258 -8.95 -9.13 20.22
CA THR A 258 -9.68 -9.21 21.49
C THR A 258 -8.73 -9.14 22.69
N VAL A 259 -7.61 -9.86 22.63
CA VAL A 259 -6.58 -9.81 23.68
C VAL A 259 -5.92 -8.42 23.77
N ARG A 260 -5.57 -7.79 22.65
CA ARG A 260 -5.03 -6.41 22.65
C ARG A 260 -6.03 -5.41 23.26
N LEU A 261 -7.30 -5.55 22.89
CA LEU A 261 -8.37 -4.69 23.39
C LEU A 261 -8.65 -4.89 24.87
N PHE A 262 -8.56 -6.14 25.35
CA PHE A 262 -8.71 -6.49 26.76
C PHE A 262 -7.73 -5.72 27.67
N PHE A 263 -6.47 -5.58 27.26
CA PHE A 263 -5.49 -4.80 28.05
C PHE A 263 -5.77 -3.30 28.09
N ARG A 264 -6.67 -2.80 27.24
CA ARG A 264 -7.11 -1.40 27.26
C ARG A 264 -8.45 -1.21 27.96
N ARG A 265 -9.38 -2.16 27.80
CA ARG A 265 -10.76 -2.11 28.31
C ARG A 265 -11.16 -3.44 28.99
N PRO A 266 -10.53 -3.81 30.12
CA PRO A 266 -10.73 -5.14 30.72
C PRO A 266 -12.17 -5.39 31.18
N ALA A 267 -12.85 -4.37 31.71
CA ALA A 267 -14.21 -4.50 32.24
C ALA A 267 -15.24 -4.89 31.16
N GLU A 268 -15.10 -4.36 29.95
CA GLU A 268 -15.98 -4.66 28.82
C GLU A 268 -15.64 -6.02 28.18
N LEU A 269 -14.34 -6.36 28.12
CA LEU A 269 -13.85 -7.50 27.34
C LEU A 269 -13.70 -8.80 28.14
N GLN A 270 -13.73 -8.77 29.48
CA GLN A 270 -13.47 -9.96 30.31
C GLN A 270 -14.37 -11.14 29.92
N GLN A 271 -15.68 -10.90 29.78
CA GLN A 271 -16.63 -11.95 29.42
C GLN A 271 -16.46 -12.39 27.96
N MET A 272 -16.31 -11.44 27.04
CA MET A 272 -16.14 -11.71 25.61
C MET A 272 -14.87 -12.53 25.33
N LEU A 273 -13.75 -12.17 25.97
CA LEU A 273 -12.48 -12.88 25.84
C LEU A 273 -12.57 -14.29 26.41
N GLY A 274 -13.26 -14.49 27.54
CA GLY A 274 -13.51 -15.82 28.09
C GLY A 274 -14.23 -16.72 27.10
N ARG A 275 -15.37 -16.24 26.55
CA ARG A 275 -16.15 -16.98 25.54
C ARG A 275 -15.31 -17.32 24.30
N LEU A 276 -14.52 -16.36 23.82
CA LEU A 276 -13.65 -16.57 22.66
C LEU A 276 -12.54 -17.59 22.93
N LEU A 277 -11.90 -17.55 24.10
CA LEU A 277 -10.86 -18.51 24.48
C LEU A 277 -11.45 -19.91 24.61
N ASP A 278 -12.62 -20.06 25.25
CA ASP A 278 -13.29 -21.35 25.37
C ASP A 278 -13.63 -21.93 23.99
N ALA A 279 -14.17 -21.10 23.09
CA ALA A 279 -14.46 -21.50 21.71
C ALA A 279 -13.19 -21.89 20.93
N ALA A 280 -12.11 -21.09 21.04
CA ALA A 280 -10.86 -21.33 20.32
C ALA A 280 -10.06 -22.53 20.86
N ILE A 281 -10.15 -22.83 22.16
CA ILE A 281 -9.52 -24.01 22.76
C ILE A 281 -10.30 -25.28 22.39
N ALA A 282 -11.63 -25.20 22.31
CA ALA A 282 -12.47 -26.32 21.88
C ALA A 282 -12.40 -26.58 20.36
N ASP A 283 -11.96 -25.60 19.57
CA ASP A 283 -11.84 -25.70 18.12
C ASP A 283 -10.70 -26.63 17.70
N ALA A 284 -11.06 -27.80 17.17
CA ALA A 284 -10.13 -28.78 16.61
C ALA A 284 -9.83 -28.54 15.12
N SER A 285 -10.44 -27.53 14.49
CA SER A 285 -10.29 -27.29 13.04
C SER A 285 -8.90 -26.80 12.67
N PHE A 286 -8.28 -26.00 13.54
CA PHE A 286 -7.01 -25.32 13.28
C PHE A 286 -6.09 -25.37 14.52
N THR A 287 -5.00 -26.14 14.44
CA THR A 287 -4.07 -26.34 15.57
C THR A 287 -3.36 -25.06 16.01
N ASP A 288 -3.05 -24.17 15.07
CA ASP A 288 -2.42 -22.88 15.34
C ASP A 288 -3.31 -21.94 16.16
N VAL A 289 -4.62 -21.93 15.88
CA VAL A 289 -5.62 -21.19 16.66
C VAL A 289 -5.69 -21.72 18.09
N HIS A 290 -5.77 -23.04 18.24
CA HIS A 290 -5.79 -23.72 19.54
C HIS A 290 -4.53 -23.40 20.37
N ASP A 291 -3.35 -23.58 19.79
CA ASP A 291 -2.07 -23.34 20.48
C ASP A 291 -1.94 -21.88 20.93
N ARG A 292 -2.36 -20.94 20.08
CA ARG A 292 -2.32 -19.51 20.40
C ARG A 292 -3.32 -19.13 21.49
N ALA A 293 -4.51 -19.73 21.48
CA ALA A 293 -5.49 -19.54 22.55
C ALA A 293 -4.96 -20.07 23.89
N MET A 294 -4.37 -21.27 23.88
CA MET A 294 -3.74 -21.85 25.07
C MET A 294 -2.57 -21.01 25.59
N LEU A 295 -1.76 -20.44 24.68
CA LEU A 295 -0.69 -19.50 25.05
C LEU A 295 -1.27 -18.26 25.75
N TYR A 296 -2.26 -17.60 25.16
CA TYR A 296 -2.88 -16.42 25.77
C TYR A 296 -3.55 -16.73 27.10
N TYR A 297 -4.26 -17.85 27.20
CA TYR A 297 -4.89 -18.30 28.44
C TYR A 297 -3.86 -18.47 29.56
N ARG A 298 -2.74 -19.17 29.29
CA ARG A 298 -1.65 -19.37 30.25
C ARG A 298 -0.96 -18.05 30.64
N LEU A 299 -0.75 -17.15 29.68
CA LEU A 299 -0.16 -15.84 29.96
C LEU A 299 -1.03 -15.00 30.90
N LEU A 300 -2.36 -15.04 30.71
CA LEU A 300 -3.31 -14.34 31.56
C LEU A 300 -3.38 -14.93 32.97
N GLN A 301 -3.16 -16.24 33.13
CA GLN A 301 -3.08 -16.89 34.45
C GLN A 301 -1.80 -16.56 35.21
N LEU A 302 -0.67 -16.39 34.52
CA LEU A 302 0.63 -16.15 35.15
C LEU A 302 0.77 -14.71 35.66
N ASP A 303 0.58 -13.73 34.78
CA ASP A 303 0.61 -12.32 35.16
C ASP A 303 -0.15 -11.46 34.13
N PRO A 304 -1.36 -10.98 34.45
CA PRO A 304 -2.14 -10.15 33.55
C PRO A 304 -1.49 -8.78 33.28
N ARG A 305 -0.57 -8.31 34.13
CA ARG A 305 0.15 -7.04 33.90
C ARG A 305 1.35 -7.22 32.99
N ALA A 306 2.04 -8.36 33.05
CA ALA A 306 3.15 -8.67 32.14
C ALA A 306 2.66 -8.91 30.70
N ALA A 307 1.49 -9.52 30.54
CA ALA A 307 0.91 -9.82 29.22
C ALA A 307 0.52 -8.57 28.40
N GLY A 308 0.29 -7.43 29.05
CA GLY A 308 0.02 -6.14 28.39
C GLY A 308 1.27 -5.39 27.92
N ARG A 309 2.48 -5.84 28.26
CA ARG A 309 3.72 -5.16 27.85
C ARG A 309 4.09 -5.57 26.42
N PRO A 310 4.25 -4.62 25.48
CA PRO A 310 4.71 -4.97 24.13
C PRO A 310 6.10 -5.61 24.23
N VAL A 311 6.23 -6.80 23.67
CA VAL A 311 7.52 -7.50 23.52
C VAL A 311 8.38 -6.68 22.56
N ARG A 312 9.15 -5.73 23.08
CA ARG A 312 10.19 -5.07 22.31
C ARG A 312 11.34 -6.08 22.17
N PRO A 313 11.82 -6.37 20.94
CA PRO A 313 13.04 -7.13 20.79
C PRO A 313 14.14 -6.41 21.56
N GLN A 314 14.83 -7.12 22.46
CA GLN A 314 16.04 -6.59 23.07
C GLN A 314 16.99 -6.28 21.92
N GLN A 315 17.36 -5.01 21.76
CA GLN A 315 18.42 -4.65 20.83
C GLN A 315 19.66 -5.42 21.29
N ALA A 316 20.07 -6.41 20.50
CA ALA A 316 21.33 -7.08 20.69
C ALA A 316 22.42 -6.01 20.64
N LYS A 317 23.12 -5.84 21.77
CA LYS A 317 24.30 -4.98 21.87
C LYS A 317 25.46 -5.55 21.07
#